data_AF-A0A939NTX6-F1
#
_entry.id   AF-A0A939NTX6-F1
#
_cell.length_a   1.000
_cell.length_b   1.000
_cell.length_c   1.000
_cell.angle_alpha   90.00
_cell.angle_beta   90.00
_cell.angle_gamma   90.00
#
_symmetry.space_group_name_H-M   'P 1'
#
loop_
_entity.id
_entity.type
_entity.pdbx_description
1 polymer ?
#
loop_
_entity_poly.entity_id
_entity_poly.type
_entity_poly.pdbx_seq_one_letter_code
_entity_poly.pdbx_strand_id
1 'polypeptide(L)' 'MLGHDDQPIPGLFAVGNDMSSVMNGRYTSAGITLGPGMTFGYVVGRHLAGLAVSGIEEDLL' A
#
# COMPACT_ATOMS: atom_id res chain seq x y z
N MET A 1 -7.38 2.74 1.09
CA MET A 1 -7.66 4.20 1.21
C MET A 1 -8.54 4.38 2.43
N LEU A 2 -8.37 5.44 3.22
CA LEU A 2 -9.23 5.70 4.38
C LEU A 2 -10.32 6.72 4.03
N GLY A 3 -11.52 6.50 4.56
CA GLY A 3 -12.63 7.44 4.55
C GLY A 3 -12.45 8.54 5.60
N HIS A 4 -13.45 9.40 5.74
CA HIS A 4 -13.45 10.51 6.69
C HIS A 4 -13.57 10.06 8.16
N ASP A 5 -13.91 8.79 8.37
CA ASP A 5 -14.08 8.10 9.65
C ASP A 5 -12.88 7.20 9.99
N ASP A 6 -11.76 7.38 9.29
CA ASP A 6 -10.57 6.54 9.36
C ASP A 6 -10.83 5.04 9.07
N GLN A 7 -11.96 4.71 8.46
CA GLN A 7 -12.26 3.35 8.03
C GLN A 7 -11.75 3.10 6.61
N PRO A 8 -11.27 1.89 6.29
CA PRO A 8 -10.95 1.50 4.92
C PRO A 8 -12.17 1.65 4.01
N ILE A 9 -11.99 2.32 2.87
CA ILE A 9 -12.98 2.32 1.78
C ILE A 9 -12.83 1.00 1.02
N PRO A 10 -13.84 0.09 1.04
CA PRO A 10 -13.71 -1.22 0.42
C PRO A 10 -13.42 -1.14 -1.07
N GLY A 11 -12.44 -1.92 -1.53
CA GLY A 11 -12.05 -2.00 -2.94
C GLY A 11 -11.24 -0.82 -3.46
N LEU A 12 -10.91 0.18 -2.63
CA LEU A 12 -10.13 1.36 -3.03
C LEU A 12 -8.72 1.35 -2.43
N PHE A 13 -7.73 1.16 -3.30
CA PHE A 13 -6.31 1.09 -2.96
C PHE A 13 -5.54 2.28 -3.53
N ALA A 14 -4.54 2.76 -2.79
CA ALA A 14 -3.59 3.77 -3.24
C ALA A 14 -2.18 3.25 -2.99
N VAL A 15 -1.29 3.39 -3.97
CA VAL A 15 0.10 2.93 -3.90
C VAL A 15 1.03 3.97 -4.56
N GLY A 16 2.33 3.89 -4.26
CA GLY A 16 3.32 4.77 -4.89
C GLY A 16 3.16 6.23 -4.46
N ASN A 17 3.08 7.15 -5.42
CA ASN A 17 2.98 8.58 -5.13
C ASN A 17 1.57 9.03 -4.71
N ASP A 18 0.54 8.21 -4.96
CA ASP A 18 -0.85 8.55 -4.63
C ASP A 18 -1.18 8.26 -3.15
N MET A 19 -0.38 7.45 -2.47
CA MET A 19 -0.50 7.19 -1.04
C MET A 19 0.31 8.20 -0.22
N SER A 20 -0.06 8.37 1.06
CA SER A 20 0.79 9.11 1.99
C SER A 20 2.17 8.46 2.09
N SER A 21 3.21 9.28 2.07
CA SER A 21 4.59 8.79 2.12
C SER A 21 4.87 8.13 3.48
N VAL A 22 5.32 6.88 3.45
CA VAL A 22 5.83 6.18 4.65
C VAL A 22 7.05 6.88 5.27
N MET A 23 7.72 7.75 4.51
CA MET A 23 8.84 8.58 4.98
C MET A 23 8.38 9.99 5.41
N ASN A 24 7.07 10.21 5.53
CA ASN A 24 6.45 11.49 5.87
C ASN A 24 6.96 12.67 5.01
N GLY A 25 7.10 12.43 3.70
CA GLY A 25 7.52 13.42 2.71
C GLY A 25 9.04 13.66 2.63
N ARG A 26 9.86 12.91 3.37
CA ARG A 26 11.33 13.06 3.36
C ARG A 26 11.98 12.16 2.33
N TYR A 27 12.99 12.69 1.63
CA TYR A 27 13.84 11.91 0.73
C TYR A 27 15.04 11.33 1.48
N THR A 28 14.83 10.18 2.15
CA THR A 28 15.83 9.57 3.05
C THR A 28 16.90 8.75 2.32
N SER A 29 16.63 8.29 1.10
CA SER A 29 17.58 7.55 0.26
C SER A 29 17.17 7.57 -1.22
N ALA A 30 18.03 7.05 -2.10
CA ALA A 30 17.60 6.68 -3.44
C ALA A 30 16.52 5.59 -3.38
N GLY A 31 15.52 5.68 -4.25
CA GLY A 31 14.49 4.64 -4.42
C GLY A 31 13.32 4.67 -3.43
N ILE A 32 13.23 5.65 -2.53
CA ILE A 32 12.17 5.72 -1.50
C ILE A 32 10.73 5.78 -2.06
N THR A 33 10.55 6.18 -3.32
CA THR A 33 9.25 6.14 -3.98
C THR A 33 9.02 4.79 -4.64
N LEU A 34 9.99 4.31 -5.41
CA LEU A 34 9.85 3.12 -6.24
C LEU A 34 9.79 1.84 -5.39
N GLY A 35 10.62 1.72 -4.35
CA GLY A 35 10.62 0.55 -3.46
C GLY A 35 9.24 0.32 -2.84
N PRO A 36 8.73 1.25 -2.02
CA PRO A 36 7.39 1.15 -1.44
C PRO A 36 6.28 1.04 -2.50
N GLY A 37 6.37 1.80 -3.60
CA GLY A 37 5.39 1.73 -4.69
C GLY A 37 5.27 0.33 -5.29
N MET A 38 6.39 -0.32 -5.61
CA MET A 38 6.41 -1.69 -6.14
C MET A 38 5.97 -2.71 -5.09
N THR A 39 6.44 -2.57 -3.84
CA THR A 39 6.08 -3.49 -2.76
C THR A 39 4.58 -3.47 -2.48
N PHE A 40 3.97 -2.31 -2.26
CA PHE A 40 2.54 -2.23 -2.00
C PHE A 40 1.70 -2.54 -3.25
N GLY A 41 2.17 -2.16 -4.44
CA GLY A 41 1.54 -2.56 -5.71
C GLY A 41 1.48 -4.08 -5.89
N TYR A 42 2.55 -4.80 -5.53
CA TYR A 42 2.56 -6.26 -5.53
C TYR A 42 1.53 -6.85 -4.56
N VAL A 43 1.46 -6.35 -3.33
CA VAL A 43 0.50 -6.80 -2.31
C VAL A 43 -0.94 -6.60 -2.79
N VAL A 44 -1.27 -5.40 -3.26
CA VAL A 44 -2.62 -5.08 -3.79
C VAL A 44 -2.95 -5.96 -4.99
N GLY A 45 -2.02 -6.13 -5.94
CA GLY A 45 -2.25 -6.97 -7.11
C GLY A 45 -2.53 -8.44 -6.76
N ARG A 46 -1.82 -8.99 -5.77
CA ARG A 46 -2.06 -10.35 -5.26
C ARG A 46 -3.42 -10.47 -4.58
N HIS A 47 -3.76 -9.51 -3.73
CA HIS A 47 -5.06 -9.45 -3.04
C HIS A 47 -6.22 -9.41 -4.04
N LEU A 48 -6.16 -8.50 -5.03
CA LEU A 48 -7.18 -8.39 -6.08
C LEU A 48 -7.30 -9.66 -6.94
N ALA A 49 -6.22 -10.43 -7.06
CA ALA A 49 -6.21 -11.70 -7.77
C ALA A 49 -6.66 -12.90 -6.90
N GLY A 50 -7.01 -12.70 -5.62
CA GLY A 50 -7.34 -13.78 -4.69
C GLY A 50 -6.16 -14.68 -4.35
N LEU A 51 -4.94 -14.12 -4.39
CA LEU A 51 -3.71 -14.86 -4.16
C LEU A 51 -3.07 -14.43 -2.84
N ALA A 52 -2.68 -15.42 -2.02
CA ALA A 52 -2.03 -15.16 -0.74
C ALA A 52 -0.72 -14.37 -0.89
N VAL A 53 -0.42 -13.49 0.06
CA VAL A 53 0.92 -12.88 0.19
C VAL A 53 1.56 -13.44 1.45
N SER A 54 2.70 -14.09 1.32
CA SER A 54 3.39 -14.69 2.47
C SER A 54 3.83 -13.61 3.46
N GLY A 55 3.57 -13.80 4.76
CA GLY A 55 4.02 -12.89 5.81
C GLY A 55 3.14 -11.66 6.02
N ILE A 56 1.92 -11.66 5.48
CA ILE A 56 0.89 -10.65 5.73
C ILE A 56 -0.38 -11.39 6.16
N GLU A 57 -0.91 -11.05 7.33
CA GLU A 57 -2.17 -11.63 7.83
C GLU A 57 -3.35 -11.04 7.01
N GLU A 58 -4.33 -11.86 6.64
CA GLU A 58 -5.41 -11.45 5.69
C GLU A 58 -6.29 -10.32 6.23
N ASP A 59 -6.33 -10.11 7.55
CA ASP A 59 -7.06 -9.08 8.26
C ASP A 59 -6.41 -7.68 8.22
N LEU A 60 -5.21 -7.56 7.65
CA LEU A 60 -4.51 -6.28 7.42
C LEU A 60 -4.83 -5.64 6.04
N LEU A 61 -5.70 -6.25 5.23
CA LEU A 61 -6.08 -5.81 3.88
C LEU A 61 -7.58 -5.54 3.77
#